data_AF-A0A959WWJ1-F1
#
_entry.id   AF-A0A959WWJ1-F1
#
_cell.length_a   1.000
_cell.length_b   1.000
_cell.length_c   1.000
_cell.angle_alpha   90.00
_cell.angle_beta   90.00
_cell.angle_gamma   90.00
#
_symmetry.space_group_name_H-M   'P 1'
#
loop_
_entity.id
_entity.type
_entity.pdbx_description
1 polymer ?
#
loop_
_entity_poly.entity_id
_entity_poly.type
_entity_poly.pdbx_seq_one_letter_code
_entity_poly.pdbx_strand_id
1 'polypeptide(L)' 'MRSLKAGLLAVAASASLAAALPTTATAATPRAGQYCKNADIGKTATYKGRRVKCVREGSHARWRYR' A
#
# COMPACT_ATOMS: atom_id res chain seq x y z
N MET A 1 -39.75 -49.11 -5.53
CA MET A 1 -38.79 -48.19 -6.19
C MET A 1 -38.33 -47.19 -5.14
N ARG A 2 -37.03 -47.20 -4.81
CA ARG A 2 -36.43 -46.39 -3.74
C ARG A 2 -36.22 -44.96 -4.24
N SER A 3 -36.75 -43.96 -3.53
CA SER A 3 -36.41 -42.56 -3.76
C SER A 3 -35.80 -41.97 -2.49
N LEU A 4 -34.47 -41.87 -2.49
CA LEU A 4 -33.69 -41.06 -1.57
C LEU A 4 -33.85 -39.58 -1.95
N LYS A 5 -34.08 -38.69 -0.97
CA LYS A 5 -33.85 -37.24 -1.05
C LYS A 5 -34.16 -36.64 0.32
N ALA A 6 -33.39 -35.73 0.90
CA ALA A 6 -32.03 -35.28 0.71
C ALA A 6 -31.77 -34.49 2.00
N GLY A 7 -30.81 -34.92 2.82
CA GLY A 7 -30.42 -34.17 4.00
C GLY A 7 -29.73 -32.89 3.55
N LEU A 8 -30.39 -31.75 3.75
CA LEU A 8 -29.80 -30.44 3.50
C LEU A 8 -28.96 -30.06 4.72
N LEU A 9 -27.66 -30.36 4.64
CA LEU A 9 -26.65 -29.86 5.57
C LEU A 9 -26.53 -28.35 5.39
N ALA A 10 -26.97 -27.59 6.39
CA ALA A 10 -26.74 -26.15 6.47
C ALA A 10 -25.24 -25.91 6.76
N VAL A 11 -24.49 -25.62 5.70
CA VAL A 11 -23.09 -25.18 5.79
C VAL A 11 -23.09 -23.75 6.33
N ALA A 12 -22.71 -23.59 7.59
CA ALA A 12 -22.43 -22.28 8.19
C ALA A 12 -21.19 -21.68 7.51
N ALA A 13 -21.40 -20.70 6.64
CA ALA A 13 -20.32 -19.94 6.03
C ALA A 13 -19.75 -18.94 7.04
N SER A 14 -18.64 -19.32 7.67
CA SER A 14 -17.82 -18.43 8.51
C SER A 14 -17.15 -17.37 7.63
N ALA A 15 -17.77 -16.19 7.49
CA ALA A 15 -17.15 -15.06 6.84
C ALA A 15 -16.02 -14.52 7.73
N SER A 16 -14.77 -14.88 7.42
CA SER A 16 -13.60 -14.27 8.04
C SER A 16 -13.53 -12.79 7.63
N LEU A 17 -13.84 -11.89 8.55
CA LEU A 17 -13.56 -10.47 8.36
C LEU A 17 -12.04 -10.30 8.27
N ALA A 18 -11.53 -10.06 7.07
CA ALA A 18 -10.16 -9.61 6.86
C ALA A 18 -10.02 -8.21 7.49
N ALA A 19 -9.54 -8.16 8.72
CA ALA A 19 -9.14 -6.94 9.38
C ALA A 19 -8.01 -6.30 8.56
N ALA A 20 -8.32 -5.18 7.89
CA ALA A 20 -7.32 -4.34 7.25
C ALA A 20 -6.40 -3.77 8.33
N LEU A 21 -5.26 -4.43 8.56
CA LEU A 21 -4.20 -3.93 9.41
C LEU A 21 -3.72 -2.59 8.84
N PRO A 22 -3.64 -1.52 9.66
CA PRO A 22 -3.01 -0.28 9.22
C PRO A 22 -1.55 -0.60 8.92
N THR A 23 -1.18 -0.61 7.64
CA THR A 23 0.22 -0.66 7.25
C THR A 23 0.82 0.64 7.74
N THR A 24 1.45 0.61 8.90
CA THR A 24 2.34 1.68 9.36
C THR A 24 3.45 1.75 8.34
N ALA A 25 3.23 2.56 7.30
CA ALA A 25 4.23 2.97 6.34
C ALA A 25 5.30 3.67 7.16
N THR A 26 6.27 2.87 7.62
CA THR A 26 7.46 3.31 8.32
C THR A 26 7.97 4.48 7.51
N ALA A 27 8.15 5.63 8.16
CA ALA A 27 8.57 6.86 7.50
C ALA A 27 9.93 6.61 6.83
N ALA A 28 9.89 6.13 5.60
CA ALA A 28 11.05 5.68 4.89
C ALA A 28 11.89 6.93 4.65
N THR A 29 13.15 6.87 5.09
CA THR A 29 14.11 7.93 4.81
C THR A 29 14.07 8.21 3.30
N PRO A 30 13.82 9.45 2.89
CA PRO A 30 13.52 9.78 1.50
C PRO A 30 14.68 9.37 0.60
N ARG A 31 14.51 8.29 -0.16
CA ARG A 31 15.54 7.70 -1.02
C ARG A 31 15.34 8.17 -2.46
N ALA A 32 16.43 8.52 -3.15
CA ALA A 32 16.36 8.82 -4.58
C ALA A 32 15.75 7.65 -5.37
N GLY A 33 14.77 7.93 -6.23
CA GLY A 33 13.97 6.97 -6.98
C GLY A 33 12.73 6.45 -6.24
N GLN A 34 12.61 6.69 -4.94
CA GLN A 34 11.41 6.30 -4.18
C GLN A 34 10.28 7.31 -4.41
N TYR A 35 9.04 6.81 -4.36
CA TYR A 35 7.87 7.69 -4.37
C TYR A 35 7.86 8.58 -3.13
N CYS A 36 7.56 9.85 -3.33
CA CYS A 36 7.28 10.80 -2.27
C CYS A 36 5.78 11.05 -2.18
N LYS A 37 5.31 11.52 -1.02
CA LYS A 37 3.91 11.94 -0.88
C LYS A 37 3.69 13.16 -1.78
N ASN A 38 2.48 13.28 -2.34
CA ASN A 38 2.14 14.46 -3.16
C ASN A 38 2.27 15.77 -2.37
N ALA A 39 2.02 15.75 -1.05
CA ALA A 39 2.22 16.90 -0.16
C ALA A 39 3.70 17.29 0.03
N ASP A 40 4.65 16.42 -0.34
CA ASP A 40 6.08 16.69 -0.25
C ASP A 40 6.67 17.18 -1.59
N ILE A 41 5.86 17.32 -2.65
CA ILE A 41 6.31 17.87 -3.94
C ILE A 41 6.94 19.25 -3.72
N GLY A 42 8.16 19.43 -4.22
CA GLY A 42 8.94 20.65 -4.05
C GLY A 42 9.85 20.64 -2.83
N LYS A 43 9.61 19.78 -1.83
CA LYS A 43 10.48 19.67 -0.65
C LYS A 43 11.81 19.03 -1.01
N THR A 44 12.84 19.39 -0.24
CA THR A 44 14.17 18.77 -0.32
C THR A 44 14.46 18.00 0.96
N ALA A 45 15.08 16.84 0.81
CA ALA A 45 15.59 16.04 1.92
C ALA A 45 17.03 15.59 1.62
N THR A 46 17.70 15.03 2.62
CA THR A 46 19.06 14.51 2.46
C THR A 46 19.04 12.99 2.45
N TYR A 47 19.64 12.40 1.42
CA TYR A 47 19.79 10.96 1.27
C TYR A 47 21.26 10.62 0.98
N LYS A 48 21.89 9.84 1.88
CA LYS A 48 23.31 9.46 1.77
C LYS A 48 24.23 10.68 1.55
N GLY A 49 24.01 11.76 2.30
CA GLY A 49 24.80 12.99 2.21
C GLY A 49 24.53 13.86 0.97
N ARG A 50 23.63 13.45 0.07
CA ARG A 50 23.22 14.23 -1.11
C ARG A 50 21.80 14.75 -0.96
N ARG A 51 21.54 15.95 -1.47
CA ARG A 51 20.18 16.53 -1.45
C ARG A 51 19.35 15.87 -2.55
N VAL A 52 18.16 15.43 -2.18
CA VAL A 52 17.12 14.96 -3.09
C VAL A 52 15.95 15.93 -3.02
N LYS A 53 15.29 16.18 -4.15
CA LYS A 53 14.07 16.96 -4.25
C LYS A 53 12.93 16.04 -4.67
N CYS A 54 11.79 16.13 -4.00
CA CYS A 54 10.59 15.47 -4.46
C CYS A 54 10.03 16.25 -5.64
N VAL A 55 9.91 15.59 -6.79
CA VAL A 55 9.41 16.16 -8.04
C VAL A 55 8.27 15.31 -8.56
N ARG A 56 7.28 15.97 -9.16
CA ARG A 56 6.16 15.29 -9.81
C ARG A 56 6.61 14.75 -11.16
N GLU A 57 6.39 13.47 -11.37
CA GLU A 57 6.73 12.74 -12.59
C GLU A 57 5.42 12.07 -13.09
N GLY A 58 4.68 12.81 -13.91
CA GLY A 58 3.32 12.44 -14.33
C GLY A 58 2.33 12.41 -13.17
N SER A 59 1.66 11.27 -12.98
CA SER A 59 0.65 11.08 -11.93
C SER A 59 1.25 10.83 -10.54
N HIS A 60 2.56 10.55 -10.45
CA HIS A 60 3.24 10.17 -9.21
C HIS A 60 4.32 11.20 -8.86
N ALA A 61 4.67 11.30 -7.58
CA ALA A 61 5.80 12.10 -7.14
C ALA A 61 6.97 11.19 -6.72
N ARG A 62 8.21 11.53 -7.10
CA ARG A 62 9.42 10.78 -6.74
C ARG A 62 10.54 11.70 -6.24
N TRP A 63 11.33 11.20 -5.31
CA TRP A 63 12.57 11.84 -4.88
C TRP A 63 13.64 11.70 -5.98
N ARG A 64 14.20 12.80 -6.46
CA ARG A 64 15.28 12.82 -7.44
C ARG A 64 16.48 13.58 -6.88
N TYR A 65 17.69 13.20 -7.27
CA TYR A 65 18.87 13.99 -6.92
C TYR A 65 18.74 15.38 -7.54
N ARG A 66 19.12 16.39 -6.74
CA ARG A 66 19.25 17.76 -7.21
C ARG A 66 20.69 18.02 -7.64
#